data_AF-A0A2H4SS17-F1
#
_entry.id   AF-A0A2H4SS17-F1
#
_cell.length_a   1.000
_cell.length_b   1.000
_cell.length_c   1.000
_cell.angle_alpha   90.00
_cell.angle_beta   90.00
_cell.angle_gamma   90.00
#
_symmetry.space_group_name_H-M   'P 1'
#
loop_
_entity.id
_entity.type
_entity.pdbx_description
1 polymer ?
#
loop_
_entity_poly.entity_id
_entity_poly.type
_entity_poly.pdbx_seq_one_letter_code
_entity_poly.pdbx_strand_id
1 'polypeptide(L)'
;MSAHYQTATYSMPIHVPGKGKQYPAYSQYSMSPPECDDSASSISGVPSYSHTGFSSASATSYLPGSAVSSSTGAEFDSAGSASGVDFQDYMQDRFSHSFNPIPLDRSMAVQAQTSGKLNAKHRELLDLQRQAQARLARTRERFSEGMRDAREVRGDLEWTQKKVSALNTKAARMHPKEYAKARARFPSPEC
;
A
#
# COMPACT_ATOMS: atom_id res chain seq x y z
N MET A 1 65.66 -0.50 -32.49
CA MET A 1 65.24 0.05 -31.19
C MET A 1 63.80 -0.36 -30.95
N SER A 2 63.59 -1.34 -30.08
CA SER A 2 62.27 -1.84 -29.69
C SER A 2 61.57 -0.85 -28.76
N ALA A 3 60.27 -0.66 -28.96
CA ALA A 3 59.37 -0.19 -27.91
C ALA A 3 58.07 -0.99 -28.00
N HIS A 4 57.98 -1.99 -27.13
CA HIS A 4 56.80 -2.81 -26.91
C HIS A 4 55.75 -1.94 -26.20
N TYR A 5 54.57 -1.76 -26.80
CA TYR A 5 53.44 -1.20 -26.08
C TYR A 5 52.88 -2.27 -25.13
N GLN A 6 52.92 -1.94 -23.84
CA GLN A 6 52.40 -2.75 -22.76
C GLN A 6 50.87 -2.78 -22.80
N THR A 7 50.37 -4.00 -22.72
CA THR A 7 48.98 -4.41 -22.49
C THR A 7 48.44 -3.90 -21.17
N ALA A 8 47.25 -3.28 -21.19
CA ALA A 8 46.40 -3.11 -20.01
C ALA A 8 45.16 -4.02 -20.16
N THR A 9 45.33 -5.28 -19.77
CA THR A 9 44.24 -6.23 -19.56
C THR A 9 43.48 -5.81 -18.31
N TYR A 10 42.23 -5.36 -18.47
CA TYR A 10 41.31 -5.11 -17.35
C TYR A 10 41.04 -6.44 -16.63
N SER A 11 41.66 -6.60 -15.46
CA SER A 11 41.44 -7.72 -14.55
C SER A 11 40.17 -7.44 -13.74
N MET A 12 39.15 -8.27 -13.93
CA MET A 12 37.96 -8.29 -13.06
C MET A 12 38.34 -8.87 -11.68
N PRO A 13 37.76 -8.39 -10.57
CA PRO A 13 38.12 -8.86 -9.24
C PRO A 13 37.75 -10.34 -9.05
N ILE A 14 38.76 -11.15 -8.70
CA ILE A 14 38.62 -12.53 -8.27
C ILE A 14 37.88 -12.56 -6.93
N HIS A 15 36.71 -13.20 -6.88
CA HIS A 15 36.02 -13.50 -5.63
C HIS A 15 36.72 -14.65 -4.89
N VAL A 16 37.08 -14.41 -3.63
CA VAL A 16 37.65 -15.40 -2.72
C VAL A 16 36.49 -16.09 -1.96
N PRO A 17 36.49 -17.42 -1.80
CA PRO A 17 35.37 -18.10 -1.15
C PRO A 17 35.45 -17.96 0.38
N GLY A 18 34.63 -17.06 0.93
CA GLY A 18 34.33 -16.99 2.35
C GLY A 18 33.29 -18.04 2.73
N LYS A 19 33.61 -18.93 3.66
CA LYS A 19 32.68 -19.94 4.21
C LYS A 19 31.54 -19.25 4.97
N GLY A 20 30.28 -19.49 4.57
CA GLY A 20 29.14 -19.14 5.42
C GLY A 20 27.79 -18.98 4.69
N LYS A 21 27.00 -20.06 4.72
CA LYS A 21 25.53 -20.16 4.53
C LYS A 21 24.95 -19.72 3.16
N GLN A 22 24.70 -20.75 2.33
CA GLN A 22 23.95 -20.73 1.08
C GLN A 22 22.54 -20.16 1.27
N TYR A 23 22.21 -19.10 0.52
CA TYR A 23 20.85 -18.82 0.08
C TYR A 23 20.83 -18.99 -1.45
N PRO A 24 19.86 -19.70 -2.04
CA PRO A 24 19.84 -19.91 -3.48
C PRO A 24 19.52 -18.59 -4.18
N ALA A 25 20.41 -18.24 -5.11
CA ALA A 25 20.22 -17.17 -6.08
C ALA A 25 19.16 -17.61 -7.10
N TYR A 26 18.07 -16.85 -7.22
CA TYR A 26 17.17 -16.95 -8.36
C TYR A 26 17.46 -15.82 -9.34
N SER A 27 17.90 -16.23 -10.53
CA SER A 27 18.13 -15.37 -11.68
C SER A 27 16.80 -14.95 -12.29
N GLN A 28 16.68 -13.65 -12.55
CA GLN A 28 15.98 -13.01 -13.67
C GLN A 28 14.73 -13.70 -14.24
N TYR A 29 13.55 -13.21 -13.88
CA TYR A 29 12.44 -13.06 -14.82
C TYR A 29 11.68 -11.77 -14.52
N SER A 30 11.51 -10.95 -15.56
CA SER A 30 10.54 -9.86 -15.63
C SER A 30 9.15 -10.45 -15.41
N MET A 31 8.58 -10.27 -14.22
CA MET A 31 7.20 -10.67 -13.95
C MET A 31 6.29 -9.49 -14.31
N SER A 32 5.54 -9.65 -15.40
CA SER A 32 4.39 -8.81 -15.72
C SER A 32 3.43 -8.78 -14.52
N PRO A 33 2.69 -7.67 -14.32
CA PRO A 33 1.67 -7.59 -13.26
C PRO A 33 0.70 -8.79 -13.36
N PRO A 34 0.22 -9.33 -12.23
CA PRO A 34 -0.76 -10.42 -12.25
C PRO A 34 -2.00 -9.99 -13.02
N GLU A 35 -2.35 -10.76 -14.05
CA GLU A 35 -3.60 -10.64 -14.80
C GLU A 35 -4.77 -10.85 -13.82
N CYS A 36 -5.65 -9.86 -13.71
CA CYS A 36 -6.83 -9.92 -12.86
C CYS A 36 -7.83 -10.92 -13.45
N ASP A 37 -8.38 -11.82 -12.64
CA ASP A 37 -9.46 -12.72 -13.05
C ASP A 37 -10.67 -11.93 -13.58
N ASP A 38 -11.06 -12.26 -14.80
CA ASP A 38 -12.16 -11.68 -15.57
C ASP A 38 -13.43 -12.48 -15.27
N SER A 39 -14.15 -12.15 -14.20
CA SER A 39 -15.56 -12.54 -13.98
C SER A 39 -16.14 -11.91 -12.70
N ALA A 40 -16.83 -10.77 -12.86
CA ALA A 40 -18.21 -10.58 -12.39
C ALA A 40 -18.63 -9.10 -12.50
N SER A 41 -19.38 -8.84 -13.57
CA SER A 41 -20.58 -8.00 -13.59
C SER A 41 -20.47 -6.53 -13.17
N SER A 42 -20.43 -5.71 -14.22
CA SER A 42 -21.06 -4.40 -14.32
C SER A 42 -22.32 -4.24 -13.44
N ILE A 43 -22.26 -3.35 -12.44
CA ILE A 43 -23.42 -2.56 -12.04
C ILE A 43 -22.99 -1.11 -11.86
N SER A 44 -23.22 -0.34 -12.92
CA SER A 44 -23.34 1.10 -12.85
C SER A 44 -24.59 1.45 -12.05
N GLY A 45 -24.44 2.12 -10.91
CA GLY A 45 -25.58 2.55 -10.12
C GLY A 45 -25.14 3.16 -8.80
N VAL A 46 -24.99 4.48 -8.81
CA VAL A 46 -24.74 5.34 -7.65
C VAL A 46 -25.67 4.99 -6.48
N PRO A 47 -25.19 4.94 -5.23
CA PRO A 47 -26.03 5.23 -4.08
C PRO A 47 -25.57 6.55 -3.44
N SER A 48 -26.30 7.63 -3.76
CA SER A 48 -26.40 8.76 -2.85
C SER A 48 -27.27 8.30 -1.67
N TYR A 49 -26.66 8.12 -0.51
CA TYR A 49 -27.40 8.11 0.75
C TYR A 49 -26.73 9.09 1.71
N SER A 50 -27.22 10.32 1.69
CA SER A 50 -27.27 11.14 2.89
C SER A 50 -28.21 10.44 3.88
N HIS A 51 -27.66 9.64 4.81
CA HIS A 51 -28.41 9.29 6.01
C HIS A 51 -28.10 10.36 7.07
N THR A 52 -29.04 11.27 7.20
CA THR A 52 -29.15 12.18 8.34
C THR A 52 -29.17 11.38 9.64
N GLY A 53 -28.24 11.73 10.53
CA GLY A 53 -28.44 11.79 11.98
C GLY A 53 -28.98 10.55 12.70
N PHE A 54 -28.07 9.68 13.14
CA PHE A 54 -28.17 9.13 14.49
C PHE A 54 -26.91 9.54 15.26
N SER A 55 -26.89 10.81 15.65
CA SER A 55 -26.05 11.24 16.76
C SER A 55 -26.61 10.58 18.01
N SER A 56 -25.80 9.71 18.64
CA SER A 56 -26.01 9.21 19.99
C SER A 56 -26.06 10.42 20.92
N ALA A 57 -27.28 10.87 21.22
CA ALA A 57 -27.54 11.91 22.17
C ALA A 57 -27.30 11.34 23.57
N SER A 58 -26.25 11.84 24.21
CA SER A 58 -26.25 12.09 25.64
C SER A 58 -27.46 12.95 26.00
N ALA A 59 -28.57 12.30 26.35
CA ALA A 59 -29.69 12.92 27.03
C ALA A 59 -30.54 11.85 27.71
N THR A 60 -30.54 11.89 29.03
CA THR A 60 -31.56 11.36 29.92
C THR A 60 -32.96 11.63 29.36
N SER A 61 -33.64 10.60 28.86
CA SER A 61 -35.09 10.64 28.62
C SER A 61 -35.66 9.24 28.78
N TYR A 62 -36.40 9.09 29.87
CA TYR A 62 -37.30 8.01 30.23
C TYR A 62 -37.94 7.28 29.01
N LEU A 63 -37.75 5.96 28.93
CA LEU A 63 -38.56 5.11 28.05
C LEU A 63 -40.01 5.09 28.56
N PRO A 64 -41.03 5.36 27.73
CA PRO A 64 -42.40 4.92 27.99
C PRO A 64 -42.53 3.49 27.49
N GLY A 65 -42.60 2.51 28.40
CA GLY A 65 -42.98 1.14 28.04
C GLY A 65 -42.15 0.00 28.62
N SER A 66 -41.14 0.26 29.45
CA SER A 66 -40.59 -0.78 30.32
C SER A 66 -40.77 -0.32 31.76
N ALA A 67 -41.79 -0.85 32.42
CA ALA A 67 -41.90 -0.78 33.87
C ALA A 67 -40.80 -1.66 34.48
N VAL A 68 -39.56 -1.18 34.43
CA VAL A 68 -38.60 -1.49 35.49
C VAL A 68 -39.07 -0.68 36.67
N SER A 69 -39.66 -1.37 37.65
CA SER A 69 -39.99 -0.80 38.94
C SER A 69 -38.71 -0.21 39.53
N SER A 70 -38.62 1.11 39.52
CA SER A 70 -37.63 1.88 40.24
C SER A 70 -37.94 1.73 41.73
N SER A 71 -37.40 0.69 42.37
CA SER A 71 -37.38 0.60 43.83
C SER A 71 -36.24 1.47 44.37
N THR A 72 -36.35 2.77 44.14
CA THR A 72 -35.63 3.76 44.95
C THR A 72 -36.56 4.13 46.11
N GLY A 73 -36.25 3.62 47.30
CA GLY A 73 -36.76 4.20 48.55
C GLY A 73 -38.10 3.67 49.07
N ALA A 74 -38.39 2.38 48.94
CA ALA A 74 -39.33 1.75 49.88
C ALA A 74 -38.52 1.27 51.08
N GLU A 75 -38.70 1.99 52.18
CA GLU A 75 -38.39 1.61 53.54
C GLU A 75 -38.74 0.13 53.73
N PHE A 76 -37.73 -0.73 53.63
CA PHE A 76 -37.90 -2.13 54.01
C PHE A 76 -37.81 -2.13 55.53
N ASP A 77 -38.93 -1.77 56.16
CA ASP A 77 -39.14 -1.95 57.58
C ASP A 77 -38.88 -3.43 57.87
N SER A 78 -37.79 -3.64 58.59
CA SER A 78 -37.27 -4.93 59.02
C SER A 78 -38.20 -5.48 60.10
N ALA A 79 -39.42 -5.86 59.70
CA ALA A 79 -40.43 -6.41 60.59
C ALA A 79 -40.98 -7.70 59.98
N GLY A 80 -40.18 -8.78 59.99
CA GLY A 80 -40.73 -10.13 59.79
C GLY A 80 -39.89 -11.21 59.13
N SER A 81 -38.55 -11.22 59.24
CA SER A 81 -37.78 -12.43 58.90
C SER A 81 -37.67 -13.35 60.11
N ALA A 82 -38.75 -14.10 60.37
CA ALA A 82 -38.76 -15.24 61.30
C ALA A 82 -38.19 -16.54 60.66
N SER A 83 -37.41 -16.42 59.60
CA SER A 83 -36.54 -17.48 59.05
C SER A 83 -35.23 -16.81 58.67
N GLY A 84 -34.16 -17.03 59.45
CA GLY A 84 -32.89 -16.29 59.41
C GLY A 84 -32.04 -16.48 58.16
N VAL A 85 -32.60 -16.25 56.97
CA VAL A 85 -31.89 -16.29 55.69
C VAL A 85 -32.27 -15.03 54.92
N ASP A 86 -31.30 -14.14 54.72
CA ASP A 86 -31.45 -12.99 53.83
C ASP A 86 -31.71 -13.52 52.41
N PHE A 87 -32.79 -13.07 51.78
CA PHE A 87 -33.15 -13.51 50.43
C PHE A 87 -32.08 -13.15 49.40
N GLN A 88 -31.37 -12.04 49.62
CA GLN A 88 -30.24 -11.64 48.79
C GLN A 88 -29.10 -12.65 48.92
N ASP A 89 -28.76 -13.06 50.14
CA ASP A 89 -27.75 -14.09 50.40
C ASP A 89 -28.18 -15.45 49.85
N TYR A 90 -29.45 -15.83 50.01
CA TYR A 90 -29.97 -17.09 49.47
C TYR A 90 -29.90 -17.15 47.94
N MET A 91 -30.26 -16.06 47.26
CA MET A 91 -30.16 -15.93 45.80
C MET A 91 -28.71 -15.94 45.33
N GLN A 92 -27.82 -15.23 46.02
CA GLN A 92 -26.39 -15.18 45.71
C GLN A 92 -25.74 -16.56 45.90
N ASP A 93 -26.12 -17.28 46.96
CA ASP A 93 -25.63 -18.63 47.25
C ASP A 93 -26.14 -19.62 46.19
N ARG A 94 -27.44 -19.56 45.83
CA ARG A 94 -27.99 -20.36 44.72
C ARG A 94 -27.33 -20.07 43.38
N PHE A 95 -27.03 -18.79 43.11
CA PHE A 95 -26.35 -18.36 41.90
C PHE A 95 -24.91 -18.87 41.85
N SER A 96 -24.13 -18.67 42.91
CA SER A 96 -22.73 -19.13 42.97
C SER A 96 -22.60 -20.65 42.82
N HIS A 97 -23.56 -21.43 43.34
CA HIS A 97 -23.58 -22.89 43.23
C HIS A 97 -24.07 -23.44 41.88
N SER A 98 -24.79 -22.63 41.08
CA SER A 98 -25.32 -23.04 39.78
C SER A 98 -24.65 -22.35 38.58
N PHE A 99 -23.88 -21.29 38.84
CA PHE A 99 -23.17 -20.53 37.83
C PHE A 99 -21.91 -21.28 37.37
N ASN A 100 -21.82 -21.54 36.07
CA ASN A 100 -20.60 -22.03 35.44
C ASN A 100 -19.90 -20.87 34.73
N PRO A 101 -18.70 -20.42 35.18
CA PRO A 101 -17.99 -19.29 34.56
C PRO A 101 -17.39 -19.61 33.18
N ILE A 102 -17.19 -20.90 32.86
CA ILE A 102 -16.43 -21.35 31.68
C ILE A 102 -16.96 -20.76 30.36
N PRO A 103 -18.27 -20.70 30.08
CA PRO A 103 -18.79 -20.12 28.84
C PRO A 103 -18.51 -18.61 28.72
N LEU A 104 -18.53 -17.88 29.84
CA LEU A 104 -18.24 -16.45 29.87
C LEU A 104 -16.75 -16.20 29.62
N ASP A 105 -15.87 -16.95 30.27
CA ASP A 105 -14.42 -16.83 30.04
C ASP A 105 -14.06 -17.14 28.58
N ARG A 106 -14.72 -18.16 28.00
CA ARG A 106 -14.53 -18.51 26.59
C ARG A 106 -14.99 -17.39 25.66
N SER A 107 -16.15 -16.78 25.91
CA SER A 107 -16.63 -15.68 25.08
C SER A 107 -15.73 -14.45 25.19
N MET A 108 -15.26 -14.13 26.40
CA MET A 108 -14.27 -13.06 26.63
C MET A 108 -12.95 -13.34 25.90
N ALA A 109 -12.43 -14.56 25.96
CA ALA A 109 -11.22 -14.95 25.25
C ALA A 109 -11.38 -14.84 23.73
N VAL A 110 -12.51 -15.30 23.18
CA VAL A 110 -12.82 -15.18 21.75
C VAL A 110 -12.96 -13.71 21.34
N GLN A 111 -13.60 -12.88 22.17
CA GLN A 111 -13.74 -11.45 21.91
C GLN A 111 -12.38 -10.73 21.92
N ALA A 112 -11.53 -11.02 22.91
CA ALA A 112 -10.18 -10.46 23.00
C ALA A 112 -9.28 -10.92 21.84
N GLN A 113 -9.37 -12.20 21.45
CA GLN A 113 -8.63 -12.72 20.30
C GLN A 113 -9.10 -12.07 18.99
N THR A 114 -10.42 -11.92 18.82
CA THR A 114 -11.00 -11.33 17.62
C THR A 114 -10.67 -9.85 17.52
N SER A 115 -10.77 -9.10 18.62
CA SER A 115 -10.39 -7.68 18.65
C SER A 115 -8.89 -7.50 18.40
N GLY A 116 -8.05 -8.38 18.94
CA GLY A 116 -6.60 -8.39 18.65
C GLY A 116 -6.30 -8.60 17.16
N LYS A 117 -6.95 -9.59 16.54
CA LYS A 117 -6.82 -9.86 15.09
C LYS A 117 -7.31 -8.69 14.25
N LEU A 118 -8.45 -8.10 14.61
CA LEU A 118 -9.02 -6.95 13.91
C LEU A 118 -8.08 -5.74 13.99
N ASN A 119 -7.54 -5.44 15.17
CA ASN A 119 -6.58 -4.36 15.36
C ASN A 119 -5.27 -4.59 14.58
N ALA A 120 -4.79 -5.83 14.52
CA ALA A 120 -3.62 -6.17 13.71
C ALA A 120 -3.89 -5.93 12.22
N LYS A 121 -5.04 -6.38 11.70
CA LYS A 121 -5.43 -6.15 10.30
C LYS A 121 -5.66 -4.68 9.98
N HIS A 122 -6.19 -3.90 10.91
CA HIS A 122 -6.35 -2.47 10.76
C HIS A 122 -4.99 -1.76 10.57
N ARG A 123 -3.99 -2.11 11.39
CA ARG A 123 -2.63 -1.58 11.24
C ARG A 123 -2.00 -1.98 9.91
N GLU A 124 -2.16 -3.24 9.52
CA GLU A 124 -1.66 -3.76 8.23
C GLU A 124 -2.26 -2.99 7.04
N LEU A 125 -3.58 -2.73 7.06
CA LEU A 125 -4.24 -1.94 6.02
C LEU A 125 -3.71 -0.50 5.95
N LEU A 126 -3.48 0.14 7.10
CA LEU A 126 -2.91 1.49 7.13
C LEU A 126 -1.48 1.53 6.58
N ASP A 127 -0.67 0.52 6.90
CA ASP A 127 0.70 0.42 6.39
C ASP A 127 0.72 0.15 4.89
N LEU A 128 -0.16 -0.73 4.38
CA LEU A 128 -0.32 -0.98 2.96
C LEU A 128 -0.81 0.26 2.21
N GLN A 129 -1.77 1.00 2.78
CA GLN A 129 -2.25 2.26 2.22
C GLN A 129 -1.10 3.28 2.13
N ARG A 130 -0.31 3.43 3.19
CA ARG A 130 0.86 4.32 3.21
C ARG A 130 1.89 3.90 2.16
N GLN A 131 2.15 2.60 2.02
CA GLN A 131 3.09 2.09 1.02
C GLN A 131 2.60 2.34 -0.41
N ALA A 132 1.31 2.15 -0.69
CA ALA A 132 0.71 2.44 -1.98
C ALA A 132 0.81 3.95 -2.31
N GLN A 133 0.48 4.82 -1.36
CA GLN A 133 0.62 6.27 -1.52
C GLN A 133 2.07 6.68 -1.78
N ALA A 134 3.04 6.11 -1.05
CA ALA A 134 4.47 6.37 -1.26
C ALA A 134 4.94 5.93 -2.66
N ARG A 135 4.45 4.77 -3.14
CA ARG A 135 4.74 4.30 -4.50
C ARG A 135 4.16 5.24 -5.55
N LEU A 136 2.92 5.69 -5.39
CA LEU A 136 2.28 6.65 -6.30
C LEU A 136 3.00 8.01 -6.31
N ALA A 137 3.45 8.49 -5.16
CA ALA A 137 4.24 9.73 -5.09
C ALA A 137 5.54 9.59 -5.89
N ARG A 138 6.28 8.48 -5.69
CA ARG A 138 7.54 8.21 -6.40
C ARG A 138 7.33 8.07 -7.92
N THR A 139 6.25 7.42 -8.37
CA THR A 139 6.00 7.28 -9.82
C THR A 139 5.63 8.62 -10.46
N ARG A 140 4.90 9.49 -9.75
CA ARG A 140 4.60 10.85 -10.22
C ARG A 140 5.86 11.70 -10.37
N GLU A 141 6.77 11.65 -9.40
CA GLU A 141 8.06 12.34 -9.46
C GLU A 141 8.88 11.88 -10.68
N ARG A 142 9.10 10.57 -10.81
CA ARG A 142 9.84 9.98 -11.95
C ARG A 142 9.20 10.30 -13.29
N PHE A 143 7.88 10.32 -13.36
CA PHE A 143 7.17 10.69 -14.59
C PHE A 143 7.43 12.16 -14.95
N SER A 144 7.37 13.07 -13.96
CA SER A 144 7.63 14.49 -14.19
C SER A 144 9.07 14.77 -14.61
N GLU A 145 10.03 14.04 -14.03
CA GLU A 145 11.44 14.07 -14.41
C GLU A 145 11.63 13.56 -15.84
N GLY A 146 11.11 12.37 -16.16
CA GLY A 146 11.18 11.82 -17.53
C GLY A 146 10.52 12.72 -18.57
N MET A 147 9.45 13.43 -18.22
CA MET A 147 8.83 14.43 -19.09
C MET A 147 9.71 15.66 -19.32
N ARG A 148 10.53 16.06 -18.34
CA ARG A 148 11.52 17.14 -18.52
C ARG A 148 12.65 16.65 -19.42
N ASP A 149 13.22 15.50 -19.11
CA ASP A 149 14.33 14.91 -19.86
C ASP A 149 13.95 14.70 -21.34
N ALA A 150 12.73 14.21 -21.60
CA ALA A 150 12.22 14.06 -22.98
C ALA A 150 12.13 15.40 -23.73
N ARG A 151 11.80 16.50 -23.05
CA ARG A 151 11.77 17.84 -23.66
C ARG A 151 13.18 18.35 -23.95
N GLU A 152 14.13 18.10 -23.06
CA GLU A 152 15.54 18.46 -23.26
C GLU A 152 16.14 17.70 -24.44
N VAL A 153 15.98 16.37 -24.48
CA VAL A 153 16.43 15.53 -25.60
C VAL A 153 15.78 15.98 -26.91
N ARG A 154 14.50 16.32 -26.91
CA ARG A 154 13.84 16.87 -28.11
C ARG A 154 14.52 18.18 -28.55
N GLY A 155 14.80 19.09 -27.63
CA GLY A 155 15.51 20.34 -27.93
C GLY A 155 16.89 20.10 -28.53
N ASP A 156 17.64 19.15 -27.97
CA ASP A 156 18.97 18.76 -28.45
C ASP A 156 18.90 18.11 -29.84
N LEU A 157 17.91 17.26 -30.09
CA LEU A 157 17.68 16.67 -31.41
C LEU A 157 17.33 17.75 -32.45
N GLU A 158 16.47 18.71 -32.11
CA GLU A 158 16.16 19.83 -33.00
C GLU A 158 17.40 20.69 -33.27
N TRP A 159 18.23 20.94 -32.26
CA TRP A 159 19.47 21.72 -32.40
C TRP A 159 20.51 21.00 -33.26
N THR A 160 20.75 19.71 -32.98
CA THR A 160 21.69 18.89 -33.75
C THR A 160 21.24 18.75 -35.20
N GLN A 161 19.95 18.53 -35.46
CA GLN A 161 19.40 18.49 -36.82
C GLN A 161 19.68 19.80 -37.57
N LYS A 162 19.39 20.95 -36.94
CA LYS A 162 19.67 22.28 -37.53
C LYS A 162 21.16 22.48 -37.79
N LYS A 163 22.01 22.09 -36.84
CA LYS A 163 23.47 22.26 -36.93
C LYS A 163 24.08 21.40 -38.03
N VAL A 164 23.68 20.13 -38.11
CA VAL A 164 24.11 19.19 -39.15
C VAL A 164 23.62 19.67 -40.51
N SER A 165 22.38 20.12 -40.64
CA SER A 165 21.85 20.69 -41.89
C SER A 165 22.68 21.90 -42.36
N ALA A 166 22.97 22.85 -41.46
CA ALA A 166 23.79 24.02 -41.78
C ALA A 166 25.23 23.64 -42.19
N LEU A 167 25.86 22.69 -41.50
CA LEU A 167 27.18 22.17 -41.88
C LEU A 167 27.15 21.47 -43.24
N ASN A 168 26.09 20.70 -43.51
CA ASN A 168 25.88 19.99 -44.77
C ASN A 168 25.77 20.98 -45.94
N THR A 169 24.95 22.03 -45.80
CA THR A 169 24.85 23.11 -46.80
C THR A 169 26.18 23.84 -47.00
N LYS A 170 26.92 24.12 -45.91
CA LYS A 170 28.22 24.78 -45.99
C LYS A 170 29.25 23.91 -46.72
N ALA A 171 29.31 22.62 -46.40
CA ALA A 171 30.21 21.66 -47.05
C ALA A 171 29.90 21.52 -48.55
N ALA A 172 28.61 21.41 -48.91
CA ALA A 172 28.18 21.35 -50.30
C ALA A 172 28.60 22.60 -51.10
N ARG A 173 28.57 23.79 -50.48
CA ARG A 173 28.96 25.05 -51.12
C ARG A 173 30.48 25.21 -51.25
N MET A 174 31.24 24.86 -50.21
CA MET A 174 32.69 25.10 -50.16
C MET A 174 33.49 24.00 -50.87
N HIS A 175 33.03 22.75 -50.83
CA HIS A 175 33.74 21.56 -51.33
C HIS A 175 32.81 20.66 -52.15
N PRO A 176 32.31 21.12 -53.31
CA PRO A 176 31.24 20.43 -54.04
C PRO A 176 31.64 19.04 -54.57
N LYS A 177 32.90 18.86 -55.00
CA LYS A 177 33.37 17.59 -55.60
C LYS A 177 33.57 16.52 -54.54
N GLU A 178 34.23 16.87 -53.44
CA GLU A 178 34.48 15.99 -52.30
C GLU A 178 33.17 15.63 -51.61
N TYR A 179 32.27 16.61 -51.46
CA TYR A 179 30.94 16.41 -50.91
C TYR A 179 30.10 15.43 -51.76
N ALA A 180 30.06 15.60 -53.08
CA ALA A 180 29.36 14.68 -53.98
C ALA A 180 29.92 13.25 -53.91
N LYS A 181 31.26 13.12 -53.88
CA LYS A 181 31.94 11.83 -53.72
C LYS A 181 31.61 11.17 -52.38
N ALA A 182 31.57 11.94 -51.29
CA ALA A 182 31.20 11.43 -49.97
C ALA A 182 29.73 11.00 -49.92
N ARG A 183 28.82 11.80 -50.49
CA ARG A 183 27.38 11.49 -50.52
C ARG A 183 27.05 10.27 -51.38
N ALA A 184 27.81 10.02 -52.44
CA ALA A 184 27.70 8.79 -53.22
C ALA A 184 28.19 7.54 -52.46
N ARG A 185 29.14 7.69 -51.52
CA ARG A 185 29.64 6.60 -50.68
C ARG A 185 28.76 6.33 -49.45
N PHE A 186 28.16 7.38 -48.90
CA PHE A 186 27.32 7.35 -47.72
C PHE A 186 25.98 8.02 -48.02
N PRO A 187 25.04 7.32 -48.68
CA PRO A 187 23.71 7.84 -48.90
C PRO A 187 22.99 8.00 -47.56
N SER A 188 22.23 9.08 -47.40
CA SER A 188 21.38 9.28 -46.23
C SER A 188 20.25 8.25 -46.22
N PRO A 189 19.82 7.76 -45.04
CA PRO A 189 18.81 6.71 -44.92
C PRO A 189 17.39 7.10 -45.36
N GLU A 190 17.15 8.37 -45.70
CA GLU A 190 15.85 8.93 -46.11
C GLU A 190 15.74 9.11 -47.65
N CYS A 191 16.48 8.32 -48.44
CA CYS A 191 16.39 8.29 -49.90
C CYS A 191 15.79 6.98 -50.40
#